data_AF-A0A2G9UDH5-F1
#
_entry.id   AF-A0A2G9UDH5-F1
#
_cell.length_a   1.000
_cell.length_b   1.000
_cell.length_c   1.000
_cell.angle_alpha   90.00
_cell.angle_beta   90.00
_cell.angle_gamma   90.00
#
_symmetry.space_group_name_H-M   'P 1'
#
loop_
_entity.id
_entity.type
_entity.pdbx_description
1 polymer ?
#
loop_
_entity_poly.entity_id
_entity_poly.type
_entity_poly.pdbx_seq_one_letter_code
_entity_poly.pdbx_strand_id
1 'polypeptide(L)'
;MFQSCYAGSQSLNCCAVFKPTYVMMRGRCFRLVDDYYQRDVDETDKLTLYFQKIHGTLLGNTTRPQMVTYISDSHPEIAIYPRVYLSLNDWNRMRFVQRKVSMFPERSSCSTAALNQAQYRLDSLGMLKVTPHDRAVAAARYGRGAKGTGMRKEGREQCLPACERVENRWQIMSSIDTSPSPNYGFRLEASFNELEYEDYSEIRLTTIPRFISELGGQSVDWPAMVGTGRERSRRATLQA
;
A
#
# COMPACT_ATOMS: atom_id res chain seq x y z
N MET A 1 -12.21 8.18 23.78
CA MET A 1 -12.01 7.03 22.86
C MET A 1 -10.69 6.36 23.18
N PHE A 2 -9.55 7.02 23.00
CA PHE A 2 -8.28 6.53 23.54
C PHE A 2 -8.26 6.68 25.06
N GLN A 3 -7.77 5.67 25.76
CA GLN A 3 -7.49 5.72 27.20
C GLN A 3 -6.04 6.13 27.44
N SER A 4 -5.11 5.43 26.79
CA SER A 4 -3.68 5.68 26.89
C SER A 4 -2.97 5.22 25.61
N CYS A 5 -1.86 5.89 25.29
CA CYS A 5 -1.00 5.58 24.15
C CYS A 5 0.44 5.53 24.62
N TYR A 6 1.19 4.54 24.16
CA TYR A 6 2.59 4.36 24.47
C TYR A 6 3.39 4.09 23.20
N ALA A 7 4.62 4.58 23.16
CA ALA A 7 5.64 4.15 22.23
C ALA A 7 6.74 3.46 23.02
N GLY A 8 6.79 2.14 22.95
CA GLY A 8 7.65 1.34 23.81
C GLY A 8 7.35 1.59 25.29
N SER A 9 8.32 2.18 25.98
CA SER A 9 8.22 2.58 27.40
C SER A 9 7.76 4.02 27.64
N GLN A 10 7.67 4.84 26.60
CA GLN A 10 7.32 6.26 26.71
C GLN A 10 5.81 6.49 26.60
N SER A 11 5.27 7.31 27.50
CA SER A 11 3.86 7.75 27.43
C SER A 11 3.70 8.83 26.37
N LEU A 12 2.76 8.62 25.44
CA LEU A 12 2.48 9.55 24.34
C LEU A 12 1.14 10.25 24.52
N ASN A 13 1.07 11.51 24.08
CA ASN A 13 -0.18 12.24 24.00
C ASN A 13 -0.99 11.79 22.77
N CYS A 14 -1.98 10.92 22.98
CA CYS A 14 -2.86 10.41 21.93
C CYS A 14 -3.49 11.52 21.06
N CYS A 15 -3.84 12.67 21.65
CA CYS A 15 -4.53 13.75 20.93
C CYS A 15 -3.61 14.52 19.98
N ALA A 16 -2.30 14.51 20.23
CA ALA A 16 -1.33 15.12 19.32
C ALA A 16 -0.97 14.17 18.16
N VAL A 17 -0.94 12.86 18.44
CA VAL A 17 -0.51 11.81 17.52
C VAL A 17 -1.63 11.31 16.59
N PHE A 18 -2.90 11.49 16.97
CA PHE A 18 -4.04 11.07 16.14
C PHE A 18 -4.90 12.25 15.68
N LYS A 19 -4.97 12.45 14.36
CA LYS A 19 -5.81 13.47 13.73
C LYS A 19 -7.18 12.90 13.32
N PRO A 20 -8.29 13.61 13.55
CA PRO A 20 -9.60 13.16 13.12
C PRO A 20 -9.72 13.19 11.59
N THR A 21 -10.14 12.08 10.98
CA THR A 21 -10.36 11.94 9.53
C THR A 21 -11.71 11.25 9.28
N TYR A 22 -12.42 11.64 8.23
CA TYR A 22 -13.73 11.06 7.90
C TYR A 22 -13.59 10.02 6.80
N VAL A 23 -14.04 8.80 7.08
CA VAL A 23 -14.07 7.69 6.13
C VAL A 23 -15.52 7.45 5.69
N MET A 24 -15.73 7.30 4.39
CA MET A 24 -17.05 7.01 3.82
C MET A 24 -17.64 5.76 4.48
N MET A 25 -18.95 5.79 4.76
CA MET A 25 -19.72 4.69 5.40
C MET A 25 -19.38 4.36 6.87
N ARG A 26 -18.30 4.89 7.45
CA ARG A 26 -17.93 4.67 8.87
C ARG A 26 -17.97 5.93 9.73
N GLY A 27 -17.93 7.10 9.11
CA GLY A 27 -18.00 8.38 9.81
C GLY A 27 -16.63 8.83 10.31
N ARG A 28 -16.56 9.29 11.57
CA ARG A 28 -15.34 9.86 12.15
C ARG A 28 -14.37 8.77 12.60
N CYS A 29 -13.19 8.75 11.99
CA CYS A 29 -12.05 7.90 12.33
C CYS A 29 -10.88 8.76 12.82
N PHE A 30 -9.83 8.10 13.32
CA PHE A 30 -8.60 8.73 13.78
C PHE A 30 -7.42 8.14 13.01
N ARG A 31 -6.62 9.01 12.40
CA ARG A 31 -5.44 8.64 11.61
C ARG A 31 -4.18 9.08 12.34
N LEU A 32 -3.16 8.22 12.35
CA LEU A 32 -1.83 8.55 12.87
C LEU A 32 -1.22 9.71 12.05
N VAL A 33 -0.50 10.64 12.69
CA VAL A 33 0.19 11.71 11.95
C VAL A 33 1.35 11.12 11.13
N ASP A 34 1.58 11.68 9.94
CA ASP A 34 2.58 11.19 8.99
C ASP A 34 4.04 11.41 9.45
N ASP A 35 4.28 12.17 10.52
CA ASP A 35 5.60 12.44 11.12
C ASP A 35 5.96 11.50 12.28
N TYR A 36 5.15 10.46 12.50
CA TYR A 36 5.43 9.43 13.48
C TYR A 36 6.30 8.32 12.87
N TYR A 37 7.55 8.25 13.29
CA TYR A 37 8.52 7.25 12.86
C TYR A 37 8.95 6.35 14.02
N GLN A 38 8.99 5.05 13.76
CA GLN A 38 9.57 4.06 14.66
C GLN A 38 11.10 4.19 14.62
N ARG A 39 11.74 4.28 15.79
CA ARG A 39 13.19 4.51 15.95
C ARG A 39 13.97 3.24 16.27
N ASP A 40 13.29 2.24 16.84
CA ASP A 40 13.90 0.99 17.29
C ASP A 40 13.01 -0.20 16.89
N VAL A 41 13.49 -1.43 17.03
CA VAL A 41 12.77 -2.66 16.61
C VAL A 41 11.56 -2.98 17.49
N ASP A 42 10.70 -3.87 16.97
CA ASP A 42 9.35 -4.29 17.44
C ASP A 42 9.11 -4.18 18.96
N GLU A 43 9.97 -4.73 19.82
CA GLU A 43 9.70 -4.72 21.27
C GLU A 43 10.09 -3.42 21.99
N THR A 44 11.02 -2.65 21.46
CA THR A 44 11.54 -1.44 22.11
C THR A 44 10.72 -0.20 21.78
N ASP A 45 10.18 -0.12 20.56
CA ASP A 45 9.46 1.08 20.09
C ASP A 45 8.13 0.77 19.37
N LYS A 46 7.38 -0.23 19.87
CA LYS A 46 6.01 -0.48 19.40
C LYS A 46 5.03 0.59 19.83
N LEU A 47 4.11 0.94 18.94
CA LEU A 47 2.95 1.75 19.25
C LEU A 47 1.89 0.89 19.93
N THR A 48 1.64 1.16 21.21
CA THR A 48 0.61 0.47 22.01
C THR A 48 -0.54 1.42 22.30
N LEU A 49 -1.75 1.02 21.92
CA LEU A 49 -2.97 1.81 22.06
C LEU A 49 -3.98 1.05 22.92
N TYR A 50 -4.47 1.73 23.95
CA TYR A 50 -5.58 1.27 24.77
C TYR A 50 -6.82 2.09 24.44
N PHE A 51 -7.87 1.41 24.01
CA PHE A 51 -9.14 2.06 23.73
C PHE A 51 -10.12 1.82 24.86
N GLN A 52 -10.79 2.89 25.27
CA GLN A 52 -11.88 2.83 26.24
C GLN A 52 -12.96 1.87 25.74
N LYS A 53 -13.56 1.16 26.68
CA LYS A 53 -14.70 0.29 26.39
C LYS A 53 -15.84 1.14 25.83
N ILE A 54 -16.39 0.72 24.68
CA ILE A 54 -17.48 1.45 24.04
C ILE A 54 -18.75 1.15 24.83
N HIS A 55 -19.26 2.16 25.51
CA HIS A 55 -20.58 2.13 26.16
C HIS A 55 -21.53 2.97 25.31
N GLY A 56 -22.64 2.37 24.88
CA GLY A 56 -23.64 3.12 24.11
C GLY A 56 -24.98 2.40 24.10
N THR A 57 -26.05 3.18 24.15
CA THR A 57 -27.44 2.73 24.01
C THR A 57 -27.75 2.14 22.63
N LEU A 58 -26.89 2.40 21.63
CA LEU A 58 -26.97 1.84 20.28
C LEU A 58 -26.41 0.42 20.17
N LEU A 59 -25.65 -0.04 21.16
CA LEU A 59 -25.21 -1.43 21.24
C LEU A 59 -26.35 -2.24 21.86
N GLY A 60 -27.14 -2.87 20.99
CA GLY A 60 -28.14 -3.85 21.42
C GLY A 60 -27.46 -4.98 22.21
N ASN A 61 -28.22 -5.59 23.11
CA ASN A 61 -27.73 -6.63 24.02
C ASN A 61 -27.14 -7.88 23.29
N THR A 62 -27.39 -8.00 21.98
CA THR A 62 -26.97 -9.13 21.13
C THR A 62 -25.72 -8.84 20.29
N THR A 63 -25.28 -7.59 20.18
CA THR A 63 -24.18 -7.21 19.29
C THR A 63 -22.87 -7.06 20.05
N ARG A 64 -21.86 -7.86 19.71
CA ARG A 64 -20.49 -7.70 20.25
C ARG A 64 -19.84 -6.46 19.62
N PRO A 65 -19.36 -5.49 20.42
CA PRO A 65 -18.66 -4.32 19.88
C PRO A 65 -17.36 -4.75 19.20
N GLN A 66 -17.11 -4.20 18.03
CA GLN A 66 -15.87 -4.40 17.27
C GLN A 66 -15.34 -3.05 16.79
N MET A 67 -14.02 -2.91 16.78
CA MET A 67 -13.34 -1.77 16.17
C MET A 67 -12.80 -2.16 14.80
N VAL A 68 -12.76 -1.22 13.86
CA VAL A 68 -12.17 -1.43 12.54
C VAL A 68 -10.92 -0.58 12.41
N THR A 69 -9.83 -1.23 12.06
CA THR A 69 -8.56 -0.57 11.72
C THR A 69 -8.34 -0.66 10.22
N TYR A 70 -7.95 0.47 9.62
CA TYR A 70 -7.56 0.55 8.22
C TYR A 70 -6.04 0.68 8.16
N ILE A 71 -5.42 -0.09 7.26
CA ILE A 71 -3.99 -0.02 7.00
C ILE A 71 -3.85 0.67 5.66
N SER A 72 -3.24 1.86 5.67
CA SER A 72 -3.04 2.68 4.48
C SER A 72 -1.67 3.32 4.51
N ASP A 73 -1.20 3.74 3.34
CA ASP A 73 0.06 4.47 3.21
C ASP A 73 -0.10 5.95 3.61
N SER A 74 0.96 6.74 3.43
CA SER A 74 1.00 8.19 3.69
C SER A 74 0.07 9.02 2.78
N HIS A 75 -0.70 8.38 1.91
CA HIS A 75 -1.68 9.06 1.05
C HIS A 75 -2.84 9.65 1.87
N PRO A 76 -3.35 10.84 1.50
CA PRO A 76 -4.42 11.51 2.23
C PRO A 76 -5.77 10.79 2.13
N GLU A 77 -5.98 10.03 1.05
CA GLU A 77 -7.17 9.22 0.86
C GLU A 77 -7.02 7.87 1.58
N ILE A 78 -7.98 7.56 2.45
CA ILE A 78 -8.00 6.28 3.16
C ILE A 78 -8.80 5.28 2.34
N ALA A 79 -8.10 4.26 1.82
CA ALA A 79 -8.75 3.15 1.15
C ALA A 79 -9.68 2.39 2.12
N ILE A 80 -10.82 1.93 1.61
CA ILE A 80 -11.79 1.12 2.38
C ILE A 80 -11.22 -0.29 2.67
N TYR A 81 -10.15 -0.68 1.97
CA TYR A 81 -9.45 -1.95 2.13
C TYR A 81 -7.93 -1.73 2.07
N PRO A 82 -7.15 -2.51 2.81
CA PRO A 82 -7.56 -3.60 3.71
C PRO A 82 -8.12 -3.10 5.05
N ARG A 83 -9.11 -3.83 5.60
CA ARG A 83 -9.75 -3.55 6.89
C ARG A 83 -9.56 -4.73 7.83
N VAL A 84 -9.21 -4.46 9.08
CA VAL A 84 -9.03 -5.47 10.12
C VAL A 84 -9.98 -5.19 11.26
N TYR A 85 -10.66 -6.23 11.75
CA TYR A 85 -11.58 -6.13 12.87
C TYR A 85 -10.87 -6.49 14.16
N LEU A 86 -10.99 -5.63 15.17
CA LEU A 86 -10.50 -5.87 16.52
C LEU A 86 -11.68 -6.24 17.41
N SER A 87 -11.55 -7.36 18.08
CA SER A 87 -12.54 -7.89 19.03
C SER A 87 -12.36 -7.30 20.42
N LEU A 88 -13.45 -7.25 21.17
CA LEU A 88 -13.46 -6.78 22.56
C LEU A 88 -12.70 -7.76 23.47
N ASN A 89 -11.87 -7.21 24.37
CA ASN A 89 -11.02 -7.92 25.33
C ASN A 89 -9.94 -8.81 24.69
N ASP A 90 -9.69 -8.63 23.40
CA ASP A 90 -8.59 -9.29 22.71
C ASP A 90 -7.39 -8.34 22.63
N TRP A 91 -6.22 -8.90 22.92
CA TRP A 91 -4.95 -8.28 22.64
C TRP A 91 -4.58 -8.54 21.18
N ASN A 92 -4.57 -7.48 20.37
CA ASN A 92 -4.27 -7.55 18.96
C ASN A 92 -2.87 -6.99 18.72
N ARG A 93 -1.99 -7.81 18.15
CA ARG A 93 -0.64 -7.42 17.75
C ARG A 93 -0.54 -7.45 16.23
N MET A 94 -0.27 -6.29 15.64
CA MET A 94 -0.04 -6.08 14.22
C MET A 94 1.44 -5.87 13.97
N ARG A 95 1.99 -6.70 13.10
CA ARG A 95 3.37 -6.61 12.64
C ARG A 95 3.39 -6.22 11.18
N PHE A 96 4.20 -5.21 10.86
CA PHE A 96 4.36 -4.68 9.52
C PHE A 96 5.72 -5.06 8.95
N VAL A 97 5.72 -5.38 7.66
CA VAL A 97 6.91 -5.52 6.82
C VAL A 97 6.68 -4.63 5.61
N GLN A 98 7.59 -3.68 5.40
CA GLN A 98 7.48 -2.74 4.29
C GLN A 98 8.25 -3.25 3.08
N ARG A 99 7.62 -3.13 1.91
CA ARG A 99 8.20 -3.50 0.63
C ARG A 99 8.14 -2.32 -0.32
N LYS A 100 9.26 -1.98 -0.94
CA LYS A 100 9.31 -1.04 -2.07
C LYS A 100 9.36 -1.84 -3.37
N VAL A 101 8.49 -1.49 -4.31
CA VAL A 101 8.43 -2.15 -5.62
C VAL A 101 8.67 -1.13 -6.71
N SER A 102 9.68 -1.37 -7.54
CA SER A 102 10.03 -0.58 -8.71
C SER A 102 10.00 -1.47 -9.97
N MET A 103 9.05 -1.20 -10.86
CA MET A 103 8.81 -1.96 -12.10
C MET A 103 9.26 -1.18 -13.33
N PHE A 104 9.65 -1.91 -14.39
CA PHE A 104 10.01 -1.28 -15.66
C PHE A 104 8.76 -0.85 -16.45
N PRO A 105 8.67 0.43 -16.89
CA PRO A 105 7.45 0.96 -17.51
C PRO A 105 7.18 0.46 -18.94
N GLU A 106 8.18 -0.08 -19.64
CA GLU A 106 8.08 -0.40 -21.07
C GLU A 106 7.16 -1.57 -21.41
N ARG A 107 6.83 -2.46 -20.44
CA ARG A 107 6.07 -3.69 -20.72
C ARG A 107 4.55 -3.54 -20.60
N SER A 108 4.01 -2.32 -20.50
CA SER A 108 2.57 -2.05 -20.25
C SER A 108 2.00 -2.68 -18.98
N SER A 109 2.86 -3.17 -18.07
CA SER A 109 2.47 -3.82 -16.82
C SER A 109 2.19 -2.83 -15.68
N CYS A 110 2.69 -1.60 -15.78
CA CYS A 110 2.56 -0.57 -14.77
C CYS A 110 2.42 0.82 -15.43
N SER A 111 1.95 1.80 -14.65
CA SER A 111 1.79 3.18 -15.09
C SER A 111 2.61 4.14 -14.21
N THR A 112 3.22 5.14 -14.84
CA THR A 112 3.90 6.26 -14.18
C THR A 112 2.99 7.49 -14.04
N ALA A 113 1.72 7.40 -14.46
CA ALA A 113 0.80 8.51 -14.36
C ALA A 113 0.52 8.81 -12.87
N ALA A 114 0.57 10.10 -12.50
CA ALA A 114 0.32 10.55 -11.13
C ALA A 114 -1.04 10.10 -10.58
N LEU A 115 -2.05 9.98 -11.45
CA LEU A 115 -3.37 9.43 -11.11
C LEU A 115 -3.29 7.96 -10.65
N ASN A 116 -2.40 7.15 -11.21
CA ASN A 116 -2.26 5.74 -10.82
C ASN A 116 -1.32 5.54 -9.63
N GLN A 117 -0.51 6.55 -9.29
CA GLN A 117 0.41 6.54 -8.14
C GLN A 117 -0.30 6.83 -6.81
N ALA A 118 -1.38 7.61 -6.82
CA ALA A 118 -2.09 8.01 -5.60
C ALA A 118 -3.57 7.57 -5.54
N GLN A 119 -4.12 6.96 -6.60
CA GLN A 119 -5.57 6.81 -6.72
C GLN A 119 -5.96 5.36 -6.96
N TYR A 120 -6.38 4.69 -5.88
CA TYR A 120 -7.42 3.68 -6.03
C TYR A 120 -8.65 4.42 -6.55
N ARG A 121 -9.06 4.13 -7.78
CA ARG A 121 -10.24 4.71 -8.42
C ARG A 121 -11.49 4.52 -7.54
N LEU A 122 -11.85 5.56 -6.81
CA LEU A 122 -13.22 5.81 -6.38
C LEU A 122 -14.07 6.44 -7.50
N ASP A 123 -13.50 6.63 -8.70
CA ASP A 123 -14.18 7.30 -9.82
C ASP A 123 -15.36 6.49 -10.38
N SER A 124 -15.49 5.19 -10.07
CA SER A 124 -16.71 4.43 -10.38
C SER A 124 -17.88 4.75 -9.44
N LEU A 125 -17.67 5.58 -8.40
CA LEU A 125 -18.69 6.10 -7.51
C LEU A 125 -19.03 7.59 -7.72
N GLY A 126 -18.40 8.27 -8.69
CA GLY A 126 -18.78 9.62 -9.07
C GLY A 126 -18.84 10.62 -7.90
N MET A 127 -17.78 10.71 -7.11
CA MET A 127 -17.69 11.67 -6.00
C MET A 127 -16.58 12.70 -6.27
N LEU A 128 -16.95 13.75 -7.01
CA LEU A 128 -16.25 15.04 -6.99
C LEU A 128 -16.19 15.55 -5.54
N LYS A 129 -15.08 16.19 -5.14
CA LYS A 129 -14.90 16.88 -3.85
C LYS A 129 -16.16 17.68 -3.49
N VAL A 130 -16.94 17.18 -2.51
CA VAL A 130 -18.12 17.88 -2.03
C VAL A 130 -17.66 19.01 -1.10
N THR A 131 -17.82 20.25 -1.55
CA THR A 131 -17.62 21.43 -0.72
C THR A 131 -18.71 21.50 0.36
N PRO A 132 -18.51 22.23 1.48
CA PRO A 132 -19.38 22.18 2.65
C PRO A 132 -20.85 22.60 2.41
N HIS A 133 -21.16 23.19 1.25
CA HIS A 133 -22.47 23.75 0.95
C HIS A 133 -23.52 22.72 0.45
N ASP A 134 -23.10 21.51 0.06
CA ASP A 134 -23.98 20.52 -0.59
C ASP A 134 -24.34 19.31 0.31
N ARG A 135 -24.44 19.51 1.62
CA ARG A 135 -24.79 18.43 2.57
C ARG A 135 -26.22 17.90 2.44
N ALA A 136 -27.14 18.64 1.80
CA ALA A 136 -28.54 18.24 1.69
C ALA A 136 -28.83 17.28 0.52
N VAL A 137 -28.00 17.27 -0.54
CA VAL A 137 -28.29 16.50 -1.77
C VAL A 137 -27.68 15.09 -1.74
N ALA A 138 -26.58 14.89 -1.03
CA ALA A 138 -25.87 13.60 -0.99
C ALA A 138 -26.65 12.49 -0.24
N ALA A 139 -27.49 12.84 0.74
CA ALA A 139 -28.27 11.87 1.51
C ALA A 139 -29.41 11.22 0.71
N ALA A 140 -29.92 11.90 -0.33
CA ALA A 140 -31.06 11.42 -1.12
C ALA A 140 -30.71 10.31 -2.14
N ARG A 141 -29.42 10.08 -2.43
CA ARG A 141 -28.98 9.04 -3.39
C ARG A 141 -28.61 7.69 -2.75
N TYR A 142 -28.34 7.64 -1.45
CA TYR A 142 -27.85 6.42 -0.79
C TYR A 142 -28.94 5.40 -0.39
N GLY A 143 -30.22 5.71 -0.63
CA GLY A 143 -31.36 4.86 -0.23
C GLY A 143 -31.90 3.90 -1.29
N ARG A 144 -31.39 3.91 -2.53
CA ARG A 144 -31.84 2.98 -3.57
C ARG A 144 -30.81 1.87 -3.76
N GLY A 145 -31.16 0.69 -3.27
CA GLY A 145 -30.36 -0.53 -3.38
C GLY A 145 -29.80 -0.71 -4.79
N ALA A 146 -28.49 -0.95 -4.86
CA ALA A 146 -27.81 -1.39 -6.06
C ALA A 146 -28.33 -2.78 -6.45
N LYS A 147 -29.46 -2.82 -7.17
CA LYS A 147 -29.82 -3.99 -7.98
C LYS A 147 -28.78 -4.07 -9.09
N GLY A 148 -28.01 -5.15 -9.10
CA GLY A 148 -27.04 -5.46 -10.15
C GLY A 148 -27.74 -5.61 -11.49
N THR A 149 -27.82 -4.53 -12.25
CA THR A 149 -28.04 -4.58 -13.69
C THR A 149 -26.66 -4.49 -14.34
N GLY A 150 -26.32 -5.55 -15.08
CA GLY A 150 -25.02 -5.72 -15.73
C GLY A 150 -24.58 -4.46 -16.46
N MET A 151 -23.41 -3.96 -16.10
CA MET A 151 -22.70 -2.97 -16.89
C MET A 151 -22.39 -3.59 -18.26
N ARG A 152 -22.96 -2.98 -19.29
CA ARG A 152 -22.58 -3.12 -20.68
C ARG A 152 -21.08 -2.87 -20.79
N LYS A 153 -20.30 -3.90 -21.11
CA LYS A 153 -18.85 -3.82 -21.33
C LYS A 153 -18.60 -3.05 -22.63
N GLU A 154 -18.38 -1.76 -22.52
CA GLU A 154 -17.76 -0.96 -23.57
C GLU A 154 -16.60 -0.20 -22.92
N GLY A 155 -15.37 -0.57 -23.30
CA GLY A 155 -14.12 -0.07 -22.73
C GLY A 155 -13.66 -0.81 -21.47
N ARG A 156 -12.81 -1.85 -21.64
CA ARG A 156 -12.07 -2.46 -20.52
C ARG A 156 -10.95 -1.49 -20.14
N GLU A 157 -11.24 -0.46 -19.35
CA GLU A 157 -10.21 0.40 -18.76
C GLU A 157 -9.41 -0.45 -17.77
N GLN A 158 -8.28 -0.98 -18.25
CA GLN A 158 -7.34 -1.75 -17.43
C GLN A 158 -6.63 -0.76 -16.51
N CYS A 159 -7.02 -0.73 -15.25
CA CYS A 159 -6.29 0.01 -14.23
C CYS A 159 -4.94 -0.69 -14.03
N LEU A 160 -3.86 -0.03 -14.44
CA LEU A 160 -2.50 -0.53 -14.24
C LEU A 160 -2.00 -0.06 -12.86
N PRO A 161 -1.24 -0.91 -12.15
CA PRO A 161 -0.59 -0.51 -10.90
C PRO A 161 0.46 0.57 -11.16
N ALA A 162 0.79 1.36 -10.14
CA ALA A 162 1.92 2.28 -10.18
C ALA A 162 3.24 1.54 -10.39
N CYS A 163 4.14 2.08 -11.22
CA CYS A 163 5.48 1.50 -11.41
C CYS A 163 6.36 1.61 -10.17
N GLU A 164 6.19 2.68 -9.39
CA GLU A 164 6.78 2.83 -8.06
C GLU A 164 5.68 2.83 -7.02
N ARG A 165 5.79 1.92 -6.05
CA ARG A 165 4.81 1.79 -4.98
C ARG A 165 5.46 1.22 -3.73
N VAL A 166 4.88 1.58 -2.59
CA VAL A 166 5.20 1.01 -1.29
C VAL A 166 4.04 0.11 -0.90
N GLU A 167 4.35 -1.12 -0.51
CA GLU A 167 3.37 -2.08 -0.03
C GLU A 167 3.69 -2.45 1.41
N ASN A 168 2.68 -2.37 2.27
CA ASN A 168 2.79 -2.80 3.65
C ASN A 168 2.17 -4.20 3.80
N ARG A 169 3.03 -5.21 3.96
CA ARG A 169 2.57 -6.54 4.34
C ARG A 169 2.35 -6.55 5.84
N TRP A 170 1.23 -7.09 6.29
CA TRP A 170 0.89 -7.13 7.71
C TRP A 170 0.51 -8.55 8.14
N GLN A 171 0.78 -8.82 9.41
CA GLN A 171 0.34 -10.03 10.09
C GLN A 171 -0.32 -9.60 11.40
N ILE A 172 -1.52 -10.12 11.66
CA ILE A 172 -2.21 -9.90 12.93
C ILE A 172 -2.20 -11.19 13.75
N MET A 173 -1.86 -11.04 15.02
CA MET A 173 -2.00 -12.07 16.03
C MET A 173 -2.98 -11.54 17.08
N SER A 174 -4.06 -12.28 17.32
CA SER A 174 -5.03 -11.97 18.37
C SER A 174 -4.95 -13.03 19.45
N SER A 175 -4.80 -12.60 20.70
CA SER A 175 -4.88 -13.47 21.87
C SER A 175 -5.84 -12.87 22.91
N ILE A 176 -6.31 -13.71 23.83
CA ILE A 176 -7.13 -13.24 24.95
C ILE A 176 -6.26 -12.34 25.83
N ASP A 177 -6.75 -11.14 26.15
CA ASP A 177 -6.06 -10.27 27.10
C ASP A 177 -6.17 -10.87 28.51
N THR A 178 -5.03 -11.30 29.07
CA THR A 178 -4.95 -11.90 30.41
C THR A 178 -4.91 -10.86 31.53
N SER A 179 -4.80 -9.57 31.19
CA SER A 179 -4.71 -8.45 32.13
C SER A 179 -5.82 -7.41 31.96
N PRO A 180 -7.10 -7.81 31.80
CA PRO A 180 -8.16 -6.89 31.42
C PRO A 180 -8.40 -5.84 32.51
N SER A 181 -8.32 -4.56 32.14
CA SER A 181 -8.76 -3.46 33.00
C SER A 181 -10.25 -3.21 32.79
N PRO A 182 -11.01 -2.80 33.82
CA PRO A 182 -12.39 -2.35 33.63
C PRO A 182 -12.51 -1.12 32.70
N ASN A 183 -11.42 -0.37 32.49
CA ASN A 183 -11.45 0.93 31.82
C ASN A 183 -11.20 0.84 30.30
N TYR A 184 -10.44 -0.15 29.82
CA TYR A 184 -10.21 -0.38 28.39
C TYR A 184 -10.98 -1.62 27.91
N GLY A 185 -11.32 -1.64 26.62
CA GLY A 185 -11.96 -2.78 25.97
C GLY A 185 -11.21 -3.32 24.76
N PHE A 186 -10.31 -2.54 24.16
CA PHE A 186 -9.51 -2.99 23.02
C PHE A 186 -8.06 -2.59 23.23
N ARG A 187 -7.15 -3.51 22.90
CA ARG A 187 -5.71 -3.29 22.92
C ARG A 187 -5.14 -3.58 21.55
N LEU A 188 -4.43 -2.60 20.99
CA LEU A 188 -3.74 -2.71 19.72
C LEU A 188 -2.26 -2.39 19.91
N GLU A 189 -1.40 -3.33 19.53
CA GLU A 189 0.03 -3.12 19.37
C GLU A 189 0.37 -3.13 17.89
N ALA A 190 1.09 -2.13 17.43
CA ALA A 190 1.47 -1.94 16.04
C ALA A 190 2.96 -1.62 15.97
N SER A 191 3.69 -2.36 15.14
CA SER A 191 5.14 -2.22 15.01
C SER A 191 5.67 -2.81 13.71
N PHE A 192 6.79 -2.27 13.25
CA PHE A 192 7.61 -2.88 12.23
C PHE A 192 8.50 -3.95 12.87
N ASN A 193 8.57 -5.13 12.25
CA ASN A 193 9.42 -6.23 12.73
C ASN A 193 10.91 -5.82 12.68
N GLU A 194 11.31 -5.27 11.54
CA GLU A 194 12.65 -4.84 11.23
C GLU A 194 12.57 -3.39 10.73
N LEU A 195 13.59 -2.58 11.02
CA LEU A 195 13.72 -1.21 10.49
C LEU A 195 14.27 -1.19 9.06
N GLU A 196 14.09 -2.30 8.35
CA GLU A 196 14.53 -2.52 6.98
C GLU A 196 13.30 -2.66 6.08
N TYR A 197 13.46 -2.30 4.82
CA TYR A 197 12.44 -2.49 3.80
C TYR A 197 12.96 -3.44 2.73
N GLU A 198 12.08 -4.30 2.21
CA GLU A 198 12.42 -5.16 1.09
C GLU A 198 12.36 -4.34 -0.22
N ASP A 199 13.48 -4.18 -0.91
CA ASP A 199 13.53 -3.50 -2.21
C ASP A 199 13.44 -4.50 -3.36
N TYR A 200 12.36 -4.44 -4.14
CA TYR A 200 12.19 -5.23 -5.35
C TYR A 200 12.27 -4.31 -6.55
N SER A 201 13.39 -4.38 -7.23
CA SER A 201 13.62 -3.70 -8.50
C SER A 201 13.67 -4.70 -9.65
N GLU A 202 12.90 -4.40 -10.70
CA GLU A 202 13.14 -5.02 -11.99
C GLU A 202 14.37 -4.35 -12.62
N ILE A 203 15.38 -5.15 -12.92
CA ILE A 203 16.63 -4.70 -13.57
C ILE A 203 16.78 -5.36 -14.94
N ARG A 204 17.33 -4.62 -15.90
CA ARG A 204 17.64 -5.16 -17.23
C ARG A 204 18.86 -6.08 -17.14
N LEU A 205 18.65 -7.36 -17.42
CA LEU A 205 19.74 -8.35 -17.50
C LEU A 205 20.56 -8.22 -18.79
N THR A 206 19.94 -7.73 -19.88
CA THR A 206 20.60 -7.50 -21.17
C THR A 206 20.77 -5.99 -21.40
N THR A 207 22.01 -5.54 -21.37
CA THR A 207 22.36 -4.21 -21.87
C THR A 207 22.79 -4.33 -23.33
N ILE A 208 22.54 -3.31 -24.14
CA ILE A 208 22.96 -3.28 -25.56
C ILE A 208 24.46 -3.64 -25.71
N PRO A 209 25.39 -3.09 -24.88
CA PRO A 209 26.79 -3.49 -24.93
C PRO A 209 27.01 -4.98 -24.66
N ARG A 210 26.37 -5.54 -23.62
CA ARG A 210 26.51 -6.96 -23.29
C ARG A 210 25.97 -7.85 -24.40
N PHE A 211 24.83 -7.49 -24.97
CA PHE A 211 24.23 -8.19 -26.10
C PHE A 211 25.14 -8.16 -27.34
N ILE A 212 25.73 -7.01 -27.67
CA ILE A 212 26.70 -6.88 -28.77
C ILE A 212 27.95 -7.71 -28.50
N SER A 213 28.45 -7.74 -27.26
CA SER A 213 29.61 -8.56 -26.88
C SER A 213 29.33 -10.07 -26.97
N GLU A 214 28.13 -10.53 -26.59
CA GLU A 214 27.72 -11.95 -26.69
C GLU A 214 27.55 -12.37 -28.16
N LEU A 215 26.93 -11.53 -29.00
CA LEU A 215 26.84 -11.78 -30.45
C LEU A 215 28.22 -11.74 -31.14
N GLY A 216 29.06 -10.79 -30.75
CA GLY A 216 30.43 -10.68 -31.25
C GLY A 216 31.26 -11.93 -30.93
N GLY A 217 31.13 -12.46 -29.71
CA GLY A 217 31.79 -13.70 -29.30
C GLY A 217 31.32 -14.95 -30.05
N GLN A 218 30.02 -15.06 -30.34
CA GLN A 218 29.48 -16.20 -31.12
C GLN A 218 29.78 -16.12 -32.63
N SER A 219 29.94 -14.91 -33.17
CA SER A 219 30.24 -14.73 -34.61
C SER A 219 31.68 -15.11 -35.00
N VAL A 220 32.57 -15.29 -34.02
CA VAL A 220 33.97 -15.69 -34.24
C VAL A 220 34.14 -17.22 -34.30
N ASP A 221 33.13 -18.00 -33.89
CA ASP A 221 33.20 -19.46 -33.79
C ASP A 221 32.35 -20.18 -34.87
N TRP A 222 32.32 -19.63 -36.09
CA TRP A 222 31.86 -20.37 -37.27
C TRP A 222 33.08 -20.98 -37.98
N PRO A 223 33.18 -22.32 -38.14
CA PRO A 223 34.27 -22.93 -38.87
C PRO A 223 34.12 -22.60 -40.35
N ALA A 224 34.93 -21.67 -40.86
CA ALA A 224 35.05 -21.40 -42.28
C ALA A 224 35.74 -22.58 -42.98
N MET A 225 34.97 -23.63 -43.32
CA MET A 225 35.33 -24.54 -44.39
C MET A 225 34.87 -23.95 -45.74
N VAL A 226 35.88 -23.67 -46.58
CA VAL A 226 35.93 -23.78 -48.05
C VAL A 226 35.00 -22.90 -48.90
N GLY A 227 35.62 -22.08 -49.75
CA GLY A 227 34.97 -21.48 -50.92
C GLY A 227 35.94 -20.63 -51.74
N THR A 228 36.71 -21.27 -52.62
CA THR A 228 37.57 -20.64 -53.64
C THR A 228 36.82 -19.64 -54.52
N GLY A 229 37.35 -18.43 -54.67
CA GLY A 229 36.85 -17.43 -55.63
C GLY A 229 37.90 -16.32 -55.85
N ARG A 230 38.43 -16.27 -57.07
CA ARG A 230 39.58 -15.48 -57.54
C ARG A 230 39.10 -14.18 -58.18
N GLU A 231 39.51 -12.99 -57.71
CA GLU A 231 39.58 -11.79 -58.59
C GLU A 231 40.46 -10.65 -58.03
N ARG A 232 41.59 -10.43 -58.73
CA ARG A 232 42.38 -9.20 -59.01
C ARG A 232 42.50 -8.02 -58.01
N SER A 233 43.74 -7.89 -57.52
CA SER A 233 44.67 -6.75 -57.73
C SER A 233 44.11 -5.39 -58.15
N ARG A 234 44.35 -4.37 -57.30
CA ARG A 234 45.07 -3.12 -57.65
C ARG A 234 45.61 -2.44 -56.38
N ARG A 235 46.92 -2.17 -56.37
CA ARG A 235 47.63 -1.27 -55.44
C ARG A 235 47.18 0.17 -55.69
N ALA A 236 47.01 0.94 -54.62
CA ALA A 236 47.16 2.39 -54.65
C ALA A 236 47.91 2.82 -53.38
N THR A 237 49.18 3.20 -53.57
CA THR A 237 50.00 3.96 -52.63
C THR A 237 49.51 5.40 -52.58
N LEU A 238 49.44 5.99 -51.39
CA LEU A 238 49.39 7.43 -51.19
C LEU A 238 50.39 7.81 -50.10
N GLN A 239 51.48 8.44 -50.53
CA GLN A 239 52.29 9.36 -49.74
C GLN A 239 52.25 10.70 -50.48
N ALA A 240 51.68 11.70 -49.82
CA ALA A 240 52.05 13.11 -49.83
C ALA A 240 51.36 13.74 -48.62
#